data_AF-A0A6V7M550-F1
#
_entry.id   AF-A0A6V7M550-F1
#
_cell.length_a   1.000
_cell.length_b   1.000
_cell.length_c   1.000
_cell.angle_alpha   90.00
_cell.angle_beta   90.00
_cell.angle_gamma   90.00
#
_symmetry.space_group_name_H-M   'P 1'
#
loop_
_entity.id
_entity.type
_entity.pdbx_description
1 polymer ?
#
loop_
_entity_poly.entity_id
_entity_poly.type
_entity_poly.pdbx_seq_one_letter_code
_entity_poly.pdbx_strand_id
1 'polypeptide(L)'
;RRQIISTKKHANQDIKSIENLLQGFAICRPALRINYRVDNNTIFTKIPAITHEENLSNIFGRKFVSQYDSLDFSDPNVVIKLTIPKKSLSDLSDVNQVNYQYIFVNNRPVIMKDLDK
;
A
#
# COMPACT_ATOMS: atom_id res chain seq x y z
N ARG A 1 21.24 -16.57 -13.26
CA ARG A 1 19.92 -15.98 -12.93
C ARG A 1 18.84 -17.04 -12.69
N ARG A 2 18.41 -17.87 -13.66
CA ARG A 2 17.30 -18.84 -13.45
C ARG A 2 17.45 -19.82 -12.27
N GLN A 3 18.66 -20.31 -11.97
CA GLN A 3 18.90 -21.27 -10.88
C GLN A 3 18.70 -20.73 -9.46
N ILE A 4 18.56 -19.42 -9.24
CA ILE A 4 18.35 -18.83 -7.91
C ILE A 4 16.88 -18.94 -7.47
N ILE A 5 15.95 -19.06 -8.42
CA ILE A 5 14.49 -19.09 -8.22
C ILE A 5 13.99 -20.52 -7.88
N SER A 6 14.85 -21.35 -7.27
CA SER A 6 14.64 -22.81 -7.16
C SER A 6 13.90 -23.26 -5.89
N THR A 7 13.75 -22.38 -4.88
CA THR A 7 13.13 -22.76 -3.60
C THR A 7 11.77 -22.08 -3.40
N LYS A 8 10.81 -22.83 -2.84
CA LYS A 8 9.47 -22.32 -2.48
C LYS A 8 9.52 -21.08 -1.57
N LYS A 9 10.58 -20.95 -0.76
CA LYS A 9 10.82 -19.76 0.09
C LYS A 9 11.05 -18.50 -0.74
N HIS A 10 11.88 -18.56 -1.78
CA HIS A 10 12.11 -17.41 -2.66
C HIS A 10 10.88 -17.09 -3.51
N ALA A 11 10.18 -18.09 -4.04
CA ALA A 11 8.92 -17.87 -4.74
C ALA A 11 7.89 -17.14 -3.86
N ASN A 12 7.72 -17.55 -2.60
CA ASN A 12 6.82 -16.85 -1.65
C ASN A 12 7.29 -15.44 -1.29
N GLN A 13 8.59 -15.15 -1.33
CA GLN A 13 9.12 -13.79 -1.14
C GLN A 13 8.81 -12.93 -2.36
N ASP A 14 9.08 -13.42 -3.58
CA ASP A 14 8.80 -12.73 -4.83
C ASP A 14 7.30 -12.42 -4.98
N ILE A 15 6.43 -13.36 -4.61
CA ILE A 15 4.96 -13.18 -4.61
C ILE A 15 4.56 -12.00 -3.71
N LYS A 16 5.10 -11.92 -2.49
CA LYS A 16 4.85 -10.80 -1.57
C LYS A 16 5.45 -9.49 -2.05
N SER A 17 6.63 -9.51 -2.67
CA SER A 17 7.23 -8.31 -3.25
C SER A 17 6.39 -7.76 -4.43
N ILE A 18 5.82 -8.64 -5.26
CA ILE A 18 4.87 -8.26 -6.31
C ILE A 18 3.57 -7.72 -5.70
N GLU A 19 3.05 -8.36 -4.65
CA GLU A 19 1.87 -7.88 -3.92
C GLU A 19 2.06 -6.46 -3.39
N ASN A 20 3.13 -6.19 -2.63
CA ASN A 20 3.45 -4.85 -2.09
C ASN A 20 3.60 -3.80 -3.21
N LEU A 21 4.23 -4.17 -4.34
CA LEU A 21 4.35 -3.29 -5.49
C LEU A 21 2.97 -2.93 -6.08
N LEU A 22 2.08 -3.91 -6.22
CA LEU A 22 0.72 -3.71 -6.70
C LEU A 22 -0.15 -2.90 -5.74
N GLN A 23 0.02 -3.06 -4.42
CA GLN A 23 -0.61 -2.22 -3.41
C GLN A 23 -0.19 -0.75 -3.60
N GLY A 24 1.11 -0.47 -3.74
CA GLY A 24 1.62 0.88 -4.01
C GLY A 24 1.03 1.53 -5.26
N PHE A 25 0.93 0.78 -6.37
CA PHE A 25 0.26 1.26 -7.58
C PHE A 25 -1.26 1.43 -7.41
N ALA A 26 -1.93 0.58 -6.62
CA ALA A 26 -3.35 0.68 -6.32
C ALA A 26 -3.70 1.97 -5.56
N ILE A 27 -2.86 2.38 -4.61
CA ILE A 27 -3.00 3.66 -3.87
C ILE A 27 -2.85 4.82 -4.85
N CYS A 28 -1.79 4.82 -5.65
CA CYS A 28 -1.47 5.86 -6.63
C CYS A 28 -2.53 6.05 -7.73
N ARG A 29 -3.35 5.03 -8.01
CA ARG A 29 -4.33 5.02 -9.10
C ARG A 29 -5.68 4.44 -8.63
N PRO A 30 -6.52 5.23 -7.93
CA PRO A 30 -7.81 4.78 -7.40
C PRO A 30 -8.77 4.21 -8.46
N ALA A 31 -8.73 4.72 -9.70
CA ALA A 31 -9.57 4.25 -10.80
C ALA A 31 -9.16 2.88 -11.39
N LEU A 32 -7.94 2.38 -11.16
CA LEU A 32 -7.50 1.10 -11.74
C LEU A 32 -8.12 -0.09 -11.00
N ARG A 33 -8.60 -1.08 -11.77
CA ARG A 33 -8.90 -2.42 -11.27
C ARG A 33 -7.63 -3.28 -11.37
N ILE A 34 -7.27 -3.96 -10.29
CA ILE A 34 -6.10 -4.85 -10.24
C ILE A 34 -6.56 -6.23 -9.75
N ASN A 35 -6.07 -7.28 -10.39
CA ASN A 35 -6.24 -8.65 -9.92
C ASN A 35 -4.92 -9.41 -10.10
N TYR A 36 -4.43 -10.01 -9.03
CA TYR A 36 -3.18 -10.76 -8.99
C TYR A 36 -3.46 -12.17 -8.50
N ARG A 37 -3.05 -13.15 -9.31
CA ARG A 37 -3.27 -14.57 -9.08
C ARG A 37 -1.97 -15.35 -9.25
N VAL A 38 -1.81 -16.37 -8.42
CA VAL A 38 -0.72 -17.34 -8.49
C VAL A 38 -1.33 -18.73 -8.32
N ASP A 39 -1.05 -19.65 -9.24
CA ASP A 39 -1.59 -21.01 -9.25
C ASP A 39 -3.12 -21.06 -9.04
N ASN A 40 -3.85 -20.22 -9.79
CA ASN A 40 -5.29 -19.92 -9.69
C ASN A 40 -5.80 -19.31 -8.37
N ASN A 41 -4.98 -19.24 -7.32
CA ASN A 41 -5.33 -18.55 -6.07
C ASN A 41 -5.24 -17.04 -6.27
N THR A 42 -6.26 -16.30 -5.81
CA THR A 42 -6.22 -14.83 -5.82
C THR A 42 -5.43 -14.34 -4.61
N ILE A 43 -4.31 -13.68 -4.86
CA ILE A 43 -3.42 -13.14 -3.83
C ILE A 43 -3.86 -11.72 -3.46
N PHE A 44 -4.08 -10.87 -4.47
CA PHE A 44 -4.53 -9.49 -4.29
C PHE A 44 -5.60 -9.14 -5.32
N THR A 45 -6.63 -8.43 -4.89
CA THR A 45 -7.66 -7.91 -5.78
C THR A 45 -8.15 -6.56 -5.29
N LYS A 46 -8.27 -5.61 -6.21
CA LYS A 46 -8.68 -4.24 -5.91
C LYS A 46 -9.61 -3.75 -7.00
N ILE A 47 -10.79 -3.29 -6.59
CA ILE A 47 -11.79 -2.66 -7.46
C ILE A 47 -11.50 -1.17 -7.62
N PRO A 48 -11.99 -0.51 -8.69
CA PRO A 48 -11.96 0.95 -8.78
C PRO A 48 -12.65 1.57 -7.57
N ALA A 49 -12.10 2.67 -7.06
CA ALA A 49 -12.63 3.43 -5.94
C ALA A 49 -12.70 4.92 -6.31
N ILE A 50 -13.70 5.61 -5.77
CA ILE A 50 -13.94 7.04 -5.99
C ILE A 50 -13.25 7.85 -4.90
N THR A 51 -13.34 7.42 -3.64
CA THR A 51 -12.70 8.11 -2.51
C THR A 51 -11.38 7.46 -2.11
N HIS A 52 -10.51 8.24 -1.47
CA HIS A 52 -9.22 7.75 -0.95
C HIS A 52 -9.42 6.70 0.15
N GLU A 53 -10.40 6.91 1.03
CA GLU A 53 -10.76 5.97 2.11
C GLU A 53 -11.31 4.65 1.56
N GLU A 54 -12.17 4.69 0.55
CA GLU A 54 -12.64 3.49 -0.16
C GLU A 54 -11.47 2.77 -0.83
N ASN A 55 -10.55 3.50 -1.46
CA ASN A 55 -9.37 2.93 -2.08
C ASN A 55 -8.48 2.19 -1.06
N LEU A 56 -8.20 2.81 0.09
CA LEU A 56 -7.44 2.20 1.18
C LEU A 56 -8.19 1.01 1.81
N SER A 57 -9.51 1.10 1.98
CA SER A 57 -10.37 0.02 2.47
C SER A 57 -10.32 -1.21 1.55
N ASN A 58 -10.27 -1.00 0.23
CA ASN A 58 -10.14 -2.06 -0.77
C ASN A 58 -8.74 -2.69 -0.82
N ILE A 59 -7.71 -2.02 -0.31
CA ILE A 59 -6.31 -2.49 -0.36
C ILE A 59 -5.90 -3.16 0.96
N PHE A 60 -6.20 -2.52 2.09
CA PHE A 60 -5.77 -2.94 3.44
C PHE A 60 -6.93 -3.43 4.34
N GLY A 61 -8.17 -3.36 3.86
CA GLY A 61 -9.36 -3.77 4.60
C GLY A 61 -9.89 -2.71 5.57
N ARG A 62 -11.09 -2.97 6.11
CA ARG A 62 -11.81 -2.03 6.98
C ARG A 62 -11.11 -1.78 8.32
N LYS A 63 -10.34 -2.75 8.85
CA LYS A 63 -9.56 -2.58 10.09
C LYS A 63 -8.49 -1.49 9.94
N PHE A 64 -7.84 -1.42 8.77
CA PHE A 64 -6.87 -0.37 8.49
C PHE A 64 -7.54 1.01 8.55
N VAL A 65 -8.64 1.22 7.80
CA VAL A 65 -9.32 2.53 7.78
C VAL A 65 -9.87 2.94 9.14
N SER A 66 -10.26 2.00 10.01
CA SER A 66 -10.68 2.36 11.38
C SER A 66 -9.52 2.85 12.26
N GLN A 67 -8.28 2.44 11.98
CA GLN A 67 -7.08 2.77 12.76
C GLN A 67 -6.30 3.99 12.27
N TYR A 68 -6.61 4.53 11.09
CA TYR A 68 -5.87 5.64 10.48
C TYR A 68 -6.76 6.88 10.31
N ASP A 69 -6.13 8.06 10.33
CA ASP A 69 -6.72 9.36 9.98
C ASP A 69 -6.16 9.85 8.64
N SER A 70 -6.96 10.61 7.88
CA SER A 70 -6.49 11.32 6.69
C SER A 70 -6.44 12.83 6.94
N LEU A 71 -5.35 13.45 6.49
CA LEU A 71 -5.06 14.88 6.61
C LEU A 71 -4.80 15.45 5.21
N ASP A 72 -5.58 16.45 4.82
CA ASP A 72 -5.46 17.13 3.54
C ASP A 72 -4.92 18.55 3.76
N PHE A 73 -3.79 18.86 3.11
CA PHE A 73 -3.18 20.18 3.10
C PHE A 73 -3.09 20.68 1.66
N SER A 74 -3.46 21.93 1.42
CA SER A 74 -3.50 22.54 0.08
C SER A 74 -2.92 23.96 0.12
N ASP A 75 -1.71 24.11 -0.40
CA ASP A 75 -1.08 25.37 -0.80
C ASP A 75 -1.32 25.60 -2.31
N PRO A 76 -1.41 26.85 -2.80
CA PRO A 76 -1.44 27.16 -4.23
C PRO A 76 -0.38 26.45 -5.10
N ASN A 77 0.76 26.03 -4.55
CA ASN A 77 1.80 25.29 -5.28
C ASN A 77 1.83 23.77 -5.01
N VAL A 78 1.27 23.29 -3.90
CA VAL A 78 1.42 21.92 -3.39
C VAL A 78 0.14 21.43 -2.73
N VAL A 79 -0.34 20.26 -3.16
CA VAL A 79 -1.39 19.49 -2.48
C VAL A 79 -0.77 18.25 -1.84
N ILE A 80 -0.95 18.11 -0.52
CA ILE A 80 -0.49 16.96 0.26
C ILE A 80 -1.71 16.23 0.82
N LYS A 81 -1.78 14.93 0.57
CA LYS A 81 -2.74 14.01 1.20
C LYS A 81 -1.94 13.01 2.02
N LEU A 82 -2.15 13.04 3.33
CA LEU A 82 -1.40 12.22 4.30
C LEU A 82 -2.37 11.27 5.01
N THR A 83 -2.02 9.99 5.10
CA THR A 83 -2.78 9.01 5.89
C THR A 83 -1.84 8.43 6.95
N ILE A 84 -2.18 8.62 8.23
CA ILE A 84 -1.34 8.26 9.39
C ILE A 84 -2.13 7.52 10.46
N PRO A 85 -1.47 6.68 11.29
CA PRO A 85 -2.15 6.03 12.41
C PRO A 85 -2.75 7.03 13.40
N LYS A 86 -3.92 6.69 13.94
CA LYS A 86 -4.61 7.48 14.98
C LYS A 86 -3.77 7.59 16.24
N LYS A 87 -3.64 8.80 16.77
CA LYS A 87 -2.95 9.06 18.05
C LYS A 87 -3.61 8.37 19.26
N SER A 88 -4.87 7.96 19.13
CA SER A 88 -5.63 7.23 20.15
C SER A 88 -5.37 5.71 20.17
N LEU A 89 -4.54 5.17 19.28
CA LEU A 89 -4.15 3.76 19.31
C LEU A 89 -3.29 3.46 20.54
N SER A 90 -3.79 2.58 21.41
CA SER A 90 -3.07 2.10 22.60
C SER A 90 -1.99 1.06 22.28
N ASP A 91 -2.14 0.33 21.17
CA ASP A 91 -1.16 -0.62 20.66
C ASP A 91 -0.72 -0.23 19.25
N LEU A 92 0.57 0.06 19.10
CA LEU A 92 1.19 0.39 17.81
C LEU A 92 1.58 -0.85 17.01
N SER A 93 1.58 -2.05 17.59
CA SER A 93 1.95 -3.32 16.93
C SER A 93 1.02 -3.63 15.76
N ASP A 94 -0.25 -3.23 15.86
CA ASP A 94 -1.28 -3.41 14.84
C ASP A 94 -1.01 -2.60 13.56
N VAL A 95 -0.37 -1.43 13.71
CA VAL A 95 -0.12 -0.46 12.62
C VAL A 95 1.35 -0.36 12.20
N ASN A 96 2.30 -0.79 13.04
CA ASN A 96 3.73 -0.80 12.78
C ASN A 96 4.14 -2.02 11.92
N GLN A 97 3.58 -2.10 10.72
CA GLN A 97 3.88 -3.17 9.77
C GLN A 97 4.98 -2.73 8.80
N VAL A 98 6.06 -3.52 8.74
CA VAL A 98 7.11 -3.35 7.72
C VAL A 98 6.45 -3.39 6.33
N ASN A 99 6.82 -2.45 5.45
CA ASN A 99 6.25 -2.18 4.12
C ASN A 99 4.93 -1.36 4.06
N TYR A 100 4.44 -0.78 5.16
CA TYR A 100 3.27 0.13 5.12
C TYR A 100 3.62 1.62 4.87
N GLN A 101 4.88 1.90 4.52
CA GLN A 101 5.37 3.23 4.19
C GLN A 101 5.26 3.46 2.68
N TYR A 102 4.31 4.29 2.27
CA TYR A 102 4.02 4.57 0.86
C TYR A 102 4.10 6.08 0.60
N ILE A 103 5.07 6.49 -0.25
CA ILE A 103 5.30 7.89 -0.59
C ILE A 103 5.10 8.07 -2.10
N PHE A 104 4.34 9.10 -2.46
CA PHE A 104 3.96 9.37 -3.84
C PHE A 104 4.19 10.84 -4.19
N VAL A 105 4.88 11.09 -5.30
CA VAL A 105 5.07 12.43 -5.86
C VAL A 105 4.49 12.43 -7.27
N ASN A 106 3.54 13.34 -7.54
CA ASN A 106 2.87 13.46 -8.85
C ASN A 106 2.32 12.12 -9.39
N ASN A 107 1.63 11.36 -8.52
CA ASN A 107 1.06 10.04 -8.83
C ASN A 107 2.10 8.98 -9.29
N ARG A 108 3.31 9.03 -8.72
CA ARG A 108 4.38 8.03 -8.89
C ARG A 108 4.93 7.60 -7.53
N PRO A 109 5.13 6.29 -7.26
CA PRO A 109 5.82 5.82 -6.07
C PRO A 109 7.29 6.26 -6.06
N VAL A 110 7.76 6.72 -4.90
CA VAL A 110 9.14 7.16 -4.67
C VAL A 110 9.66 6.52 -3.37
N ILE A 111 10.93 6.09 -3.38
CA ILE A 111 11.63 5.60 -2.18
C ILE A 111 12.44 6.76 -1.61
N MET A 112 12.11 7.20 -0.40
CA MET A 112 12.77 8.32 0.29
C MET A 112 13.68 7.78 1.40
N LYS A 113 14.94 7.52 1.07
CA LYS A 113 15.93 6.93 2.00
C LYS A 113 16.12 7.71 3.31
N ASP A 114 15.81 9.00 3.30
CA ASP A 114 15.95 9.88 4.46
C ASP A 114 14.74 9.80 5.43
N LEU A 115 13.65 9.14 5.01
CA LEU A 115 12.48 8.83 5.85
C LEU A 115 12.47 7.37 6.32
N ASP A 116 13.41 6.54 5.85
CA ASP A 116 13.59 5.12 6.25
C ASP A 116 14.50 4.95 7.50
N LYS A 117 14.71 6.01 8.29
CA LYS A 117 15.63 6.05 9.45
C LYS A 117 14.91 6.32 10.78
#